data_AF-A0A2A3TB20-F1
#
_entry.id   AF-A0A2A3TB20-F1
#
_cell.length_a   1.000
_cell.length_b   1.000
_cell.length_c   1.000
_cell.angle_alpha   90.00
_cell.angle_beta   90.00
_cell.angle_gamma   90.00
#
_symmetry.space_group_name_H-M   'P 1'
#
loop_
_entity.id
_entity.type
_entity.pdbx_description
1 polymer ?
#
loop_
_entity_poly.entity_id
_entity_poly.type
_entity_poly.pdbx_seq_one_letter_code
_entity_poly.pdbx_strand_id
1 'polypeptide(L)' 'MKTGFPLIIIGIIMFTMGLVIYYSIQSGQTDLVMRNIKYVGGTFVGLTGMGVTLAGILLYLISRNEAPIQKKYDI' A
#
# COMPACT_ATOMS: atom_id res chain seq x y z
N MET A 1 15.26 -10.55 -6.88
CA MET A 1 14.88 -9.83 -5.65
C MET A 1 13.40 -10.09 -5.42
N LYS A 2 12.95 -10.51 -4.23
CA LYS A 2 11.52 -10.73 -3.96
C LYS A 2 10.79 -9.39 -4.01
N THR A 3 10.32 -9.00 -5.20
CA THR A 3 9.74 -7.68 -5.52
C THR A 3 8.48 -7.35 -4.72
N GLY A 4 7.76 -8.34 -4.19
CA GLY A 4 6.58 -8.12 -3.36
C GLY A 4 6.87 -7.53 -1.97
N PHE A 5 8.00 -7.87 -1.36
CA PHE A 5 8.33 -7.43 0.01
C PHE A 5 8.50 -5.90 0.15
N PRO A 6 9.26 -5.21 -0.73
CA PRO A 6 9.37 -3.75 -0.65
C PRO A 6 8.03 -3.04 -0.90
N LEU A 7 7.15 -3.58 -1.75
CA LEU A 7 5.82 -3.01 -2.00
C LEU A 7 4.92 -3.06 -0.76
N ILE A 8 4.99 -4.14 0.03
CA ILE A 8 4.27 -4.25 1.30
C ILE A 8 4.72 -3.14 2.25
N ILE A 9 6.03 -2.91 2.36
CA ILE A 9 6.60 -1.86 3.24
C ILE A 9 6.13 -0.47 2.81
N ILE A 10 6.17 -0.18 1.51
CA ILE A 10 5.69 1.10 0.95
C ILE A 10 4.20 1.30 1.27
N GLY A 11 3.37 0.26 1.07
CA GLY A 11 1.94 0.31 1.37
C GLY A 11 1.63 0.62 2.83
N ILE A 12 2.37 0.01 3.77
CA ILE A 12 2.23 0.26 5.21
C ILE A 12 2.61 1.71 5.57
N ILE A 13 3.69 2.24 4.98
CA ILE A 13 4.11 3.63 5.20
C ILE A 13 3.04 4.60 4.66
N MET A 14 2.51 4.35 3.47
CA MET A 14 1.43 5.17 2.90
C MET A 14 0.17 5.11 3.78
N PHE A 15 -0.20 3.93 4.26
CA PHE A 15 -1.36 3.75 5.13
C PHE A 15 -1.22 4.52 6.44
N THR A 16 -0.07 4.38 7.11
CA THR A 16 0.21 5.08 8.37
C THR A 16 0.26 6.59 8.18
N MET A 17 0.86 7.09 7.11
CA MET A 17 0.90 8.52 6.79
C MET A 17 -0.50 9.09 6.50
N GLY A 18 -1.35 8.36 5.78
CA GLY A 18 -2.75 8.73 5.56
C GLY A 18 -3.54 8.83 6.87
N LEU A 19 -3.31 7.90 7.80
CA LEU A 19 -3.91 7.96 9.15
C LEU A 19 -3.45 9.20 9.92
N VAL A 20 -2.14 9.47 9.94
CA VAL A 20 -1.58 10.63 10.64
C VAL A 20 -2.22 11.91 10.13
N ILE A 21 -2.33 12.09 8.81
CA ILE A 21 -2.97 13.27 8.21
C ILE A 21 -4.44 13.37 8.61
N TYR A 22 -5.17 12.24 8.57
CA TYR A 22 -6.60 12.22 8.90
C TYR A 22 -6.86 12.60 10.37
N TYR A 23 -6.06 12.07 11.30
CA TYR A 23 -6.21 12.33 12.73
C TYR A 23 -5.61 13.66 13.19
N SER A 24 -4.61 14.18 12.48
CA SER A 24 -4.00 15.50 12.80
C SER A 24 -4.94 16.66 12.52
N ILE A 25 -5.93 16.48 11.63
CA ILE A 25 -6.88 17.54 11.27
C ILE A 25 -8.17 17.36 12.09
N GLN A 26 -8.49 18.36 12.92
CA GLN A 26 -9.65 18.33 13.81
C GLN A 26 -10.96 18.32 13.01
N SER A 27 -11.86 17.39 13.37
CA SER A 27 -13.22 17.34 12.80
C SER A 27 -14.01 18.56 13.27
N GLY A 28 -14.34 19.47 12.36
CA GLY A 28 -15.07 20.70 12.68
C GLY A 28 -14.50 21.97 12.06
N GLN A 29 -13.33 21.91 11.41
CA GLN A 29 -12.84 23.04 10.62
C GLN A 29 -13.74 23.30 9.42
N THR A 30 -14.28 24.51 9.34
CA THR A 30 -15.13 25.02 8.27
C THR A 30 -14.33 25.40 7.01
N ASP A 31 -13.01 25.49 7.13
CA ASP A 31 -12.12 25.74 6.00
C ASP A 31 -12.13 24.57 5.01
N LEU A 32 -12.65 24.84 3.82
CA LEU A 32 -12.74 23.91 2.69
C LEU A 32 -11.40 23.23 2.38
N VAL A 33 -10.30 23.97 2.49
CA VAL A 33 -8.94 23.45 2.22
C VAL A 33 -8.55 22.37 3.24
N MET A 34 -8.73 22.62 4.54
CA MET A 34 -8.38 21.61 5.56
C MET A 34 -9.30 20.40 5.50
N ARG A 35 -10.58 20.60 5.19
CA ARG A 35 -11.52 19.49 4.97
C ARG A 35 -11.07 18.61 3.79
N ASN A 36 -10.67 19.23 2.68
CA ASN A 36 -10.16 18.50 1.53
C ASN A 36 -8.86 17.76 1.87
N ILE A 37 -7.91 18.38 2.58
CA ILE A 37 -6.67 17.69 2.99
C ILE A 37 -6.98 16.49 3.90
N LYS A 38 -7.96 16.59 4.79
CA LYS A 38 -8.36 15.47 5.67
C LYS A 38 -8.91 14.29 4.89
N TYR A 39 -9.90 14.51 4.02
CA TYR A 39 -10.58 13.42 3.31
C TYR A 39 -9.83 13.01 2.03
N VAL A 40 -9.43 13.95 1.20
CA VAL A 40 -8.72 13.68 -0.07
C VAL A 40 -7.24 13.42 0.16
N GLY A 41 -6.60 14.05 1.15
CA GLY A 41 -5.22 13.72 1.51
C GLY A 41 -5.17 12.50 2.42
N GLY A 42 -5.75 12.58 3.62
CA GLY A 42 -5.66 11.52 4.62
C GLY A 42 -6.34 10.22 4.21
N THR A 43 -7.65 10.26 3.92
CA THR A 43 -8.41 9.03 3.62
C THR A 43 -8.00 8.40 2.30
N PHE A 44 -7.79 9.17 1.24
CA PHE A 44 -7.37 8.62 -0.06
C PHE A 44 -5.96 8.00 0.00
N VAL A 45 -4.99 8.69 0.63
CA VAL A 45 -3.63 8.14 0.80
C VAL A 45 -3.67 6.88 1.66
N GLY A 46 -4.49 6.86 2.71
CA GLY A 46 -4.74 5.65 3.51
C GLY A 46 -5.31 4.50 2.68
N LEU A 47 -6.38 4.74 1.92
CA LEU A 47 -7.07 3.73 1.12
C LEU A 47 -6.18 3.18 0.01
N THR A 48 -5.44 4.05 -0.69
CA THR A 48 -4.46 3.65 -1.70
C THR A 48 -3.30 2.85 -1.09
N GLY A 49 -2.83 3.22 0.11
CA GLY A 49 -1.84 2.46 0.87
C GLY A 49 -2.29 1.03 1.18
N MET A 50 -3.57 0.83 1.51
CA MET A 50 -4.15 -0.53 1.66
C MET A 50 -4.07 -1.31 0.34
N GLY A 51 -4.44 -0.68 -0.78
CA GLY A 51 -4.36 -1.30 -2.12
C GLY A 51 -2.93 -1.71 -2.50
N VAL A 52 -1.95 -0.83 -2.25
CA VAL A 52 -0.52 -1.12 -2.50
C VAL A 52 -0.03 -2.29 -1.64
N THR A 53 -0.46 -2.35 -0.37
CA THR A 53 -0.12 -3.45 0.53
C THR A 53 -0.66 -4.78 0.00
N LEU A 54 -1.92 -4.82 -0.43
CA LEU A 54 -2.53 -6.01 -1.03
C LEU A 54 -1.81 -6.46 -2.30
N ALA A 55 -1.47 -5.52 -3.19
CA ALA A 55 -0.70 -5.82 -4.40
C ALA A 55 0.69 -6.40 -4.06
N GLY A 56 1.36 -5.86 -3.04
CA GLY A 56 2.63 -6.39 -2.53
C GLY A 56 2.50 -7.82 -2.00
N ILE A 57 1.43 -8.13 -1.26
CA ILE A 57 1.15 -9.49 -0.76
C ILE A 57 0.89 -10.46 -1.92
N LEU A 58 0.06 -10.06 -2.89
CA LEU A 58 -0.20 -10.84 -4.10
C LEU A 58 1.09 -11.17 -4.86
N LEU A 59 1.93 -10.17 -5.12
CA LEU A 59 3.22 -10.37 -5.76
C LEU A 59 4.15 -11.25 -4.94
N TYR A 60 4.15 -11.11 -3.60
CA TYR A 60 4.92 -11.97 -2.73
C TYR A 60 4.49 -13.43 -2.86
N LEU A 61 3.19 -13.71 -2.87
CA LEU A 61 2.63 -15.05 -3.04
C LEU A 61 2.95 -15.64 -4.42
N ILE A 62 2.78 -14.85 -5.49
CA ILE A 62 3.10 -15.26 -6.86
C ILE A 62 4.58 -15.60 -6.98
N SER A 63 5.47 -14.72 -6.50
CA SER A 63 6.93 -14.93 -6.56
C SER A 63 7.41 -16.14 -5.76
N ARG A 64 6.62 -16.60 -4.79
CA ARG A 64 6.90 -17.79 -3.98
C ARG A 64 6.36 -19.06 -4.62
N ASN A 65 5.34 -18.95 -5.46
CA ASN A 65 4.67 -20.06 -6.12
C ASN A 65 5.12 -20.25 -7.57
N GLU A 66 6.18 -19.54 -8.00
CA GLU A 66 6.90 -19.88 -9.23
C GLU A 66 7.39 -21.32 -9.09
N ALA A 67 6.72 -22.25 -9.78
CA ALA A 67 7.15 -23.63 -9.85
C ALA A 67 8.63 -23.63 -10.28
N PRO A 68 9.52 -24.39 -9.61
CA PRO A 68 10.85 -24.57 -10.13
C PRO A 68 10.66 -25.09 -11.55
N ILE A 69 11.03 -24.27 -12.55
CA ILE A 69 10.98 -24.67 -13.95
C ILE A 69 11.79 -25.96 -13.98
N GLN A 70 11.11 -27.10 -14.13
CA GLN A 70 11.79 -28.38 -14.22
C GLN A 70 12.66 -28.26 -15.44
N LYS A 71 13.97 -28.03 -15.22
CA LYS A 71 14.97 -28.27 -16.23
C LYS A 71 14.90 -29.76 -16.53
N LYS A 72 14.02 -30.15 -17.45
CA LYS A 72 14.24 -31.35 -18.23
C LYS A 72 15.52 -31.10 -19.00
N TYR A 73 16.65 -31.48 -18.40
CA TYR A 73 17.81 -31.84 -19.18
C TYR A 73 17.41 -33.11 -19.91
N ASP A 74 16.98 -32.94 -21.16
CA ASP A 74 16.89 -34.02 -22.13
C ASP A 74 18.35 -34.42 -22.45
N ILE A 75 18.72 -35.66 -22.11
CA ILE A 75 20.01 -36.28 -22.45
C ILE A 75 19.68 -37.53 -23.26
#